data_AF-A0A8H4XQZ8-F1
#
_entry.id   AF-A0A8H4XQZ8-F1
#
_cell.length_a   1.000
_cell.length_b   1.000
_cell.length_c   1.000
_cell.angle_alpha   90.00
_cell.angle_beta   90.00
_cell.angle_gamma   90.00
#
_symmetry.space_group_name_H-M   'P 1'
#
loop_
_entity.id
_entity.type
_entity.pdbx_description
1 polymer ?
#
loop_
_entity_poly.entity_id
_entity_poly.type
_entity_poly.pdbx_seq_one_letter_code
_entity_poly.pdbx_strand_id
1 'polypeptide(L)'
;MSNTLDENQRINVDELVVYETTQMEGFEPEFQDAVRKAERSLNDEREPLWTVIFSPTGCDAVLRTLNILDENDKPTGVDSSKRKCRVITIGPTTRDHLITKYGFEPDVVARKPTPEGIGEGIKEYLLAMKV
;
A
#
# COMPACT_ATOMS: atom_id res chain seq x y z
N MET A 1 -18.85 -9.23 -22.48
CA MET A 1 -19.88 -10.24 -22.80
C MET A 1 -19.23 -11.62 -22.74
N SER A 2 -19.56 -12.47 -21.76
CA SER A 2 -19.09 -13.86 -21.81
C SER A 2 -19.98 -14.63 -22.79
N ASN A 3 -19.43 -15.00 -23.94
CA ASN A 3 -20.17 -15.73 -24.98
C ASN A 3 -20.56 -17.16 -24.58
N THR A 4 -20.16 -17.61 -23.39
CA THR A 4 -20.38 -18.95 -22.85
C THR A 4 -21.66 -19.10 -22.04
N LEU A 5 -22.41 -18.01 -21.78
CA LEU A 5 -23.68 -18.06 -21.05
C LEU A 5 -24.87 -18.05 -22.03
N ASP A 6 -25.95 -18.72 -21.65
CA ASP A 6 -27.23 -18.66 -22.36
C ASP A 6 -27.79 -17.24 -22.42
N GLU A 7 -28.52 -16.90 -23.48
CA GLU A 7 -29.03 -15.53 -23.69
C GLU A 7 -29.84 -14.99 -22.51
N ASN A 8 -30.66 -15.83 -21.88
CA ASN A 8 -31.48 -15.45 -20.72
C ASN A 8 -30.66 -15.18 -19.44
N GLN A 9 -29.37 -15.52 -19.44
CA GLN A 9 -28.42 -15.27 -18.34
C GLN A 9 -27.48 -14.10 -18.65
N ARG A 10 -27.53 -13.54 -19.86
CA ARG A 10 -26.75 -12.36 -20.25
C ARG A 10 -27.47 -11.12 -19.78
N ILE A 11 -27.04 -10.59 -18.65
CA ILE A 11 -27.53 -9.30 -18.14
C ILE A 11 -26.78 -8.19 -18.90
N ASN A 12 -27.53 -7.28 -19.53
CA ASN A 12 -26.96 -6.08 -20.15
C ASN A 12 -26.52 -5.10 -19.06
N VAL A 13 -25.33 -4.54 -19.20
CA VAL A 13 -24.78 -3.54 -18.26
C VAL A 13 -24.54 -2.25 -19.06
N ASP A 14 -25.27 -1.20 -18.70
CA ASP A 14 -25.06 0.14 -19.24
C ASP A 14 -24.23 0.93 -18.22
N GLU A 15 -22.93 1.10 -18.50
CA GLU A 15 -22.00 1.79 -17.61
C GLU A 15 -22.04 3.31 -17.83
N LEU A 16 -22.10 4.08 -16.73
CA LEU A 16 -21.95 5.54 -16.75
C LEU A 16 -20.87 5.95 -15.76
N VAL A 17 -19.75 6.47 -16.27
CA VAL A 17 -18.68 7.02 -15.45
C VAL A 17 -19.10 8.40 -14.96
N VAL A 18 -19.38 8.52 -13.65
CA VAL A 18 -19.79 9.79 -13.02
C VAL A 18 -18.58 10.64 -12.63
N TYR A 19 -17.47 10.01 -12.25
CA TYR A 19 -16.20 10.65 -11.96
C TYR A 19 -15.04 9.68 -12.19
N GLU A 20 -13.86 10.23 -12.46
CA GLU A 20 -12.62 9.48 -12.61
C GLU A 20 -11.62 9.92 -11.53
N THR A 21 -10.93 8.95 -10.93
CA THR A 21 -9.82 9.22 -10.01
C THR A 21 -8.52 9.15 -10.79
N THR A 22 -7.86 10.29 -10.97
CA THR A 22 -6.49 10.32 -11.49
C THR A 22 -5.48 10.30 -10.36
N GLN A 23 -4.26 9.85 -10.63
CA GLN A 23 -3.16 10.05 -9.70
C GLN A 23 -2.87 11.55 -9.62
N MET A 24 -2.66 12.06 -8.40
CA MET A 24 -2.25 13.45 -8.21
C MET A 24 -0.91 13.67 -8.92
N GLU A 25 -0.87 14.66 -9.81
CA GLU A 25 0.37 15.05 -10.48
C GLU A 25 1.42 15.43 -9.43
N GLY A 26 2.64 14.91 -9.56
CA GLY A 26 3.71 15.17 -8.60
C GLY A 26 3.67 14.33 -7.32
N PHE A 27 2.69 13.42 -7.15
CA PHE A 27 2.61 12.58 -5.94
C PHE A 27 3.90 11.83 -5.63
N GLU A 28 4.49 11.14 -6.61
CA GLU A 28 5.69 10.34 -6.39
C GLU A 28 6.88 11.16 -5.88
N PRO A 29 7.32 12.26 -6.54
CA PRO A 29 8.43 13.06 -6.03
C PRO A 29 8.12 13.74 -4.69
N GLU A 30 6.88 14.18 -4.44
CA GLU A 30 6.48 14.76 -3.15
C GLU A 30 6.54 13.73 -2.02
N PHE A 31 6.03 12.53 -2.28
CA PHE A 31 6.07 11.42 -1.32
C PHE A 31 7.51 10.99 -1.04
N GLN A 32 8.37 10.91 -2.05
CA GLN A 32 9.81 10.63 -1.89
C GLN A 32 10.49 11.65 -0.99
N ASP A 33 10.23 12.94 -1.19
CA ASP A 33 10.81 14.00 -0.37
C ASP A 33 10.30 13.92 1.08
N ALA A 34 9.00 13.69 1.29
CA ALA A 34 8.41 13.52 2.61
C ALA A 34 9.02 12.33 3.39
N VAL A 35 9.16 11.17 2.74
CA VAL A 35 9.79 9.98 3.35
C VAL A 35 11.24 10.26 3.70
N ARG A 36 12.03 10.82 2.77
CA ARG A 36 13.46 11.12 3.01
C ARG A 36 13.66 12.12 4.15
N LYS A 37 12.80 13.14 4.25
CA LYS A 37 12.82 14.12 5.35
C LYS A 37 12.49 13.46 6.69
N ALA A 38 11.48 12.59 6.71
CA ALA A 38 11.09 11.86 7.90
C ALA A 38 12.21 10.91 8.36
N GLU A 39 12.79 10.13 7.44
CA GLU A 39 13.90 9.21 7.73
C GLU A 39 15.14 9.90 8.29
N ARG A 40 15.45 11.13 7.83
CA ARG A 40 16.56 11.95 8.38
C ARG A 40 16.27 12.49 9.78
N SER A 41 14.99 12.64 10.13
CA SER A 41 14.55 13.16 11.43
C SER A 41 14.46 12.07 12.50
N LEU A 42 14.50 10.80 12.10
CA LEU A 42 14.54 9.67 13.03
C LEU A 42 15.89 9.61 13.76
N ASN A 43 15.86 9.91 15.06
CA ASN A 43 17.05 9.89 15.92
C ASN A 43 17.36 8.51 16.52
N ASP A 44 16.39 7.59 16.51
CA ASP A 44 16.51 6.24 17.08
C ASP A 44 15.93 5.22 16.10
N GLU A 45 16.62 4.10 15.88
CA GLU A 45 16.13 2.99 15.05
C GLU A 45 14.90 2.29 15.67
N ARG A 46 14.59 2.59 16.94
CA ARG A 46 13.47 2.00 17.68
C ARG A 46 12.10 2.62 17.36
N GLU A 47 12.05 3.79 16.72
CA GLU A 47 10.81 4.42 16.29
C GLU A 47 10.63 4.28 14.77
N PRO A 48 9.88 3.29 14.29
CA PRO A 48 9.70 3.10 12.85
C PRO A 48 8.86 4.23 12.25
N LEU A 49 9.26 4.71 11.07
CA LEU A 49 8.40 5.52 10.21
C LEU A 49 7.30 4.62 9.64
N TRP A 50 6.09 5.16 9.49
CA TRP A 50 4.96 4.44 8.92
C TRP A 50 4.45 5.10 7.65
N THR A 51 4.19 4.28 6.64
CA THR A 51 3.38 4.63 5.47
C THR A 51 2.07 3.87 5.53
N VAL A 52 0.96 4.59 5.37
CA VAL A 52 -0.39 4.03 5.32
C VAL A 52 -0.90 4.05 3.88
N ILE A 53 -1.28 2.90 3.33
CA ILE A 53 -1.83 2.78 1.97
C ILE A 53 -3.33 2.55 2.04
N PHE A 54 -4.11 3.53 1.54
CA PHE A 54 -5.57 3.52 1.61
C PHE A 54 -6.24 2.79 0.44
N SER A 55 -5.56 2.60 -0.69
CA SER A 55 -6.14 1.91 -1.84
C SER A 55 -5.03 1.36 -2.75
N PRO A 56 -5.38 0.48 -3.71
CA PRO A 56 -4.45 0.04 -4.75
C PRO A 56 -3.86 1.18 -5.58
N THR A 57 -4.54 2.31 -5.71
CA THR A 57 -4.10 3.42 -6.56
C THR A 57 -2.84 4.09 -5.99
N GLY A 58 -1.81 4.26 -6.82
CA GLY A 58 -0.57 4.94 -6.45
C GLY A 58 0.36 4.13 -5.53
N CYS A 59 0.08 2.84 -5.31
CA CYS A 59 0.93 1.99 -4.49
C CYS A 59 2.30 1.70 -5.15
N ASP A 60 2.40 1.69 -6.47
CA ASP A 60 3.65 1.56 -7.23
C ASP A 60 4.64 2.67 -6.85
N ALA A 61 4.20 3.93 -6.87
CA ALA A 61 5.00 5.08 -6.47
C ALA A 61 5.46 4.97 -5.01
N VAL A 62 4.60 4.48 -4.11
CA VAL A 62 4.97 4.21 -2.71
C VAL A 62 6.05 3.14 -2.63
N LEU A 63 5.87 1.99 -3.29
CA LEU A 63 6.81 0.88 -3.20
C LEU A 63 8.18 1.21 -3.84
N ARG A 64 8.21 1.94 -4.96
CA ARG A 64 9.46 2.47 -5.56
C ARG A 64 10.16 3.42 -4.60
N THR A 65 9.42 4.34 -3.98
CA THR A 65 9.97 5.30 -3.01
C THR A 65 10.65 4.61 -1.83
N LEU A 66 10.08 3.49 -1.37
CA LEU A 66 10.61 2.70 -0.25
C LEU A 66 11.71 1.73 -0.69
N ASN A 67 12.20 1.82 -1.93
CA ASN A 67 13.14 0.89 -2.56
C ASN A 67 12.70 -0.58 -2.47
N ILE A 68 11.39 -0.84 -2.41
CA ILE A 68 10.82 -2.19 -2.45
C ILE A 68 10.75 -2.67 -3.90
N LEU A 69 10.45 -1.75 -4.81
CA LEU A 69 10.49 -1.94 -6.26
C LEU A 69 11.61 -1.11 -6.89
N ASP A 70 12.17 -1.61 -7.98
CA ASP A 70 13.05 -0.86 -8.87
C ASP A 70 12.25 0.02 -9.85
N GLU A 71 12.95 0.72 -10.74
CA GLU A 71 12.34 1.57 -11.78
C GLU A 71 11.50 0.81 -12.81
N ASN A 72 11.61 -0.53 -12.86
CA ASN A 72 10.85 -1.42 -13.74
C ASN A 72 9.76 -2.20 -12.97
N ASP A 73 9.38 -1.73 -11.78
CA ASP A 73 8.42 -2.34 -10.87
C ASP A 73 8.76 -3.78 -10.45
N LYS A 74 10.06 -4.13 -10.43
CA LYS A 74 10.55 -5.43 -9.95
C LYS A 74 11.00 -5.35 -8.49
N PRO A 75 10.73 -6.40 -7.68
CA PRO A 75 11.24 -6.46 -6.32
C PRO A 75 12.76 -6.32 -6.25
N THR A 76 13.24 -5.41 -5.42
CA THR A 76 14.69 -5.15 -5.23
C THR A 76 15.38 -6.19 -4.34
N GLY A 77 14.60 -7.00 -3.62
CA GLY A 77 15.11 -7.96 -2.63
C GLY A 77 15.59 -7.30 -1.33
N VAL A 78 15.22 -6.04 -1.07
CA VAL A 78 15.54 -5.36 0.19
C VAL A 78 14.93 -6.14 1.36
N ASP A 79 15.79 -6.50 2.32
CA ASP A 79 15.42 -7.17 3.56
C ASP A 79 14.45 -6.28 4.36
N SER A 80 13.26 -6.83 4.66
CA SER A 80 12.21 -6.11 5.39
C SER A 80 12.66 -5.63 6.76
N SER A 81 13.60 -6.35 7.40
CA SER A 81 14.15 -6.00 8.72
C SER A 81 15.01 -4.74 8.70
N LYS A 82 15.63 -4.41 7.55
CA LYS A 82 16.54 -3.26 7.39
C LYS A 82 15.83 -1.99 6.93
N ARG A 83 14.54 -2.08 6.60
CA ARG A 83 13.76 -0.90 6.20
C ARG A 83 13.57 0.01 7.40
N LYS A 84 13.63 1.34 7.20
CA LYS A 84 13.28 2.33 8.23
C LYS A 84 11.79 2.67 8.24
N CYS A 85 11.15 2.49 7.08
CA CYS A 85 9.73 2.69 6.89
C CYS A 85 8.98 1.35 6.87
N ARG A 86 7.92 1.25 7.67
CA ARG A 86 6.97 0.14 7.71
C ARG A 86 5.72 0.52 6.91
N VAL A 87 5.06 -0.47 6.33
CA VAL A 87 3.87 -0.30 5.50
C VAL A 87 2.67 -0.94 6.18
N ILE A 88 1.61 -0.17 6.35
CA ILE A 88 0.29 -0.66 6.74
C ILE A 88 -0.71 -0.40 5.62
N THR A 89 -1.54 -1.39 5.31
CA THR A 89 -2.69 -1.20 4.41
C THR A 89 -3.97 -0.98 5.20
N ILE A 90 -4.87 -0.12 4.71
CA ILE A 90 -6.16 0.18 5.34
C ILE A 90 -7.11 -1.04 5.41
N GLY A 91 -6.87 -2.07 4.60
CA GLY A 91 -7.69 -3.26 4.60
C GLY A 91 -7.24 -4.33 3.59
N PRO A 92 -7.95 -5.49 3.57
CA PRO A 92 -7.54 -6.69 2.83
C PRO A 92 -7.44 -6.49 1.32
N THR A 93 -8.32 -5.70 0.71
CA THR A 93 -8.31 -5.46 -0.74
C THR A 93 -6.99 -4.84 -1.19
N THR A 94 -6.48 -3.86 -0.45
CA THR A 94 -5.19 -3.21 -0.75
C THR A 94 -4.04 -4.18 -0.52
N ARG A 95 -4.05 -4.94 0.60
CA ARG A 95 -3.07 -6.00 0.86
C ARG A 95 -2.99 -7.00 -0.29
N ASP A 96 -4.13 -7.53 -0.72
CA ASP A 96 -4.19 -8.56 -1.77
C ASP A 96 -3.65 -8.02 -3.09
N HIS A 97 -3.92 -6.75 -3.39
CA HIS A 97 -3.31 -6.08 -4.54
C HIS A 97 -1.78 -6.02 -4.44
N LEU A 98 -1.23 -5.66 -3.29
CA LEU A 98 0.23 -5.60 -3.09
C LEU A 98 0.90 -6.96 -3.28
N ILE A 99 0.30 -8.01 -2.73
CA ILE A 99 0.80 -9.38 -2.81
C ILE A 99 0.69 -9.90 -4.25
N THR A 100 -0.50 -9.81 -4.86
CA THR A 100 -0.74 -10.40 -6.18
C THR A 100 0.00 -9.70 -7.30
N LYS A 101 0.14 -8.37 -7.23
CA LYS A 101 0.77 -7.57 -8.28
C LYS A 101 2.30 -7.46 -8.11
N TYR A 102 2.79 -7.31 -6.88
CA TYR A 102 4.20 -7.01 -6.62
C TYR A 102 4.93 -8.06 -5.79
N GLY A 103 4.24 -9.08 -5.29
CA GLY A 103 4.82 -10.06 -4.36
C GLY A 103 5.22 -9.43 -3.02
N PHE A 104 4.65 -8.28 -2.66
CA PHE A 104 4.98 -7.55 -1.44
C PHE A 104 3.89 -7.75 -0.38
N GLU A 105 4.29 -8.28 0.78
CA GLU A 105 3.42 -8.39 1.95
C GLU A 105 3.62 -7.17 2.87
N PRO A 106 2.54 -6.39 3.17
CA PRO A 106 2.65 -5.25 4.08
C PRO A 106 2.93 -5.72 5.52
N ASP A 107 3.62 -4.89 6.30
CA ASP A 107 3.96 -5.21 7.69
C ASP A 107 2.70 -5.34 8.57
N VAL A 108 1.64 -4.59 8.25
CA VAL A 108 0.35 -4.63 8.96
C VAL A 108 -0.83 -4.48 7.99
N VAL A 109 -1.96 -5.09 8.35
CA VAL A 109 -3.25 -4.92 7.66
C VAL A 109 -4.27 -4.45 8.70
N ALA A 110 -4.80 -3.24 8.55
CA ALA A 110 -5.79 -2.73 9.48
C ALA A 110 -7.07 -3.59 9.42
N ARG A 111 -7.62 -3.94 10.60
CA ARG A 111 -8.86 -4.73 10.70
C ARG A 111 -10.10 -3.93 10.30
N LYS A 112 -10.04 -2.62 10.49
CA LYS A 112 -11.10 -1.66 10.16
C LYS A 112 -10.49 -0.52 9.35
N PRO A 113 -11.17 -0.03 8.31
CA PRO A 113 -10.68 1.08 7.51
C PRO A 113 -10.94 2.42 8.22
N THR A 114 -10.42 2.57 9.44
CA THR A 114 -10.55 3.77 10.27
C THR A 114 -9.20 4.14 10.88
N PRO A 115 -9.01 5.40 11.32
CA PRO A 115 -7.80 5.81 12.03
C PRO A 115 -7.50 4.92 13.25
N GLU A 116 -8.53 4.52 14.00
CA GLU A 116 -8.41 3.63 15.16
C GLU A 116 -7.92 2.25 14.72
N GLY A 117 -8.46 1.70 13.62
CA GLY A 117 -8.04 0.41 13.09
C GLY A 117 -6.58 0.39 12.63
N ILE A 118 -6.08 1.49 12.07
CA ILE A 118 -4.66 1.69 11.76
C ILE A 118 -3.84 1.72 13.05
N GLY A 119 -4.25 2.55 14.01
CA GLY A 119 -3.52 2.73 15.28
C GLY A 119 -3.44 1.44 16.10
N GLU A 120 -4.53 0.67 16.16
CA GLU A 120 -4.57 -0.65 16.78
C GLU A 120 -3.58 -1.62 16.11
N GLY A 121 -3.57 -1.67 14.77
CA GLY A 121 -2.64 -2.52 14.01
C GLY A 121 -1.18 -2.17 14.26
N ILE A 122 -0.83 -0.88 14.23
CA ILE A 122 0.52 -0.40 14.55
C ILE A 122 0.91 -0.78 15.98
N LYS A 123 0.01 -0.59 16.94
CA LYS A 123 0.26 -0.92 18.35
C LYS A 123 0.51 -2.42 18.55
N GLU A 124 -0.30 -3.29 17.95
CA GLU A 124 -0.12 -4.74 18.01
C GLU A 124 1.23 -5.15 17.43
N TYR A 125 1.61 -4.59 16.28
CA TYR A 125 2.90 -4.84 15.64
C TYR A 125 4.10 -4.43 16.52
N LEU A 126 4.06 -3.22 17.09
CA LEU A 126 5.12 -2.72 17.97
C LEU A 126 5.25 -3.54 19.27
N LEU A 127 4.14 -4.06 19.79
CA LEU A 127 4.16 -4.95 20.96
C LEU A 127 4.80 -6.30 20.62
N ALA A 128 4.54 -6.85 19.43
CA ALA A 128 5.14 -8.10 18.97
C ALA A 128 6.66 -7.97 18.73
N MET A 129 7.15 -6.79 18.35
CA MET A 129 8.58 -6.53 18.15
C MET A 129 9.40 -6.33 19.44
N LYS A 130 8.75 -6.12 20.60
CA LYS A 130 9.43 -5.88 21.89
C LYS A 130 9.74 -7.16 22.68
N VAL A 131 9.43 -8.33 22.11
CA VAL A 131 9.70 -9.67 22.65
C VAL A 131 10.86 -10.28 21.88
#